data_AF-A0A2J8S3M0-F1
#
_entry.id   AF-A0A2J8S3M0-F1
#
_cell.length_a   1.000
_cell.length_b   1.000
_cell.length_c   1.000
_cell.angle_alpha   90.00
_cell.angle_beta   90.00
_cell.angle_gamma   90.00
#
_symmetry.space_group_name_H-M   'P 1'
#
loop_
_entity.id
_entity.type
_entity.pdbx_description
1 polymer ?
#
loop_
_entity_poly.entity_id
_entity_poly.type
_entity_poly.pdbx_seq_one_letter_code
_entity_poly.pdbx_strand_id
1 'polypeptide(L)'
;ELVREVLFDAVVTAPMEAYWTALALNISKESEQVVDMAFLGTRAGLLRSSLFVGSEKVSDRKFLTPEDEASVFTLDRFPLWYRQASEHPAGSFVFNLRWAEGPESAGEPMVVTASTAVAVTVDKKTAIAAAVGVQMKLEFLQRKFWAATRQCSTVDGPCTQSCEDSDLNCFVIDNNGFILISKRSQESDHV
;
A
#
# COMPACT_ATOMS: atom_id res chain seq x y z
N GLU A 1 -30.64 -3.08 -10.35
CA GLU A 1 -29.45 -3.94 -10.47
C GLU A 1 -28.25 -3.30 -9.79
N LEU A 2 -27.76 -2.14 -10.25
CA LEU A 2 -26.64 -1.40 -9.66
C LEU A 2 -26.73 -1.17 -8.13
N VAL A 3 -27.88 -0.68 -7.63
CA VAL A 3 -28.07 -0.47 -6.18
C VAL A 3 -27.95 -1.78 -5.38
N ARG A 4 -28.37 -2.91 -5.96
CA ARG A 4 -28.28 -4.21 -5.31
C ARG A 4 -26.83 -4.70 -5.21
N GLU A 5 -26.02 -4.43 -6.23
CA GLU A 5 -24.58 -4.76 -6.21
C GLU A 5 -23.87 -3.96 -5.11
N VAL A 6 -24.10 -2.65 -5.01
CA VAL A 6 -23.52 -1.82 -3.94
C VAL A 6 -23.97 -2.28 -2.55
N LEU A 7 -25.24 -2.64 -2.38
CA LEU A 7 -25.74 -3.18 -1.10
C LEU A 7 -25.11 -4.52 -0.76
N PHE A 8 -24.90 -5.38 -1.75
CA PHE A 8 -24.22 -6.67 -1.56
C PHE A 8 -22.77 -6.44 -1.12
N ASP A 9 -22.04 -5.57 -1.82
CA ASP A 9 -20.67 -5.19 -1.48
C ASP A 9 -20.58 -4.60 -0.07
N ALA A 10 -21.55 -3.75 0.32
CA ALA A 10 -21.61 -3.17 1.65
C ALA A 10 -21.72 -4.22 2.76
N VAL A 11 -22.55 -5.26 2.55
CA VAL A 11 -22.73 -6.37 3.50
C VAL A 11 -21.50 -7.27 3.55
N VAL A 12 -20.95 -7.65 2.39
CA VAL A 12 -19.81 -8.57 2.31
C VAL A 12 -18.54 -7.94 2.92
N THR A 13 -18.36 -6.63 2.76
CA THR A 13 -17.17 -5.92 3.25
C THR A 13 -17.35 -5.33 4.65
N ALA A 14 -18.56 -5.34 5.23
CA ALA A 14 -18.81 -4.83 6.59
C ALA A 14 -17.92 -5.45 7.68
N PRO A 15 -17.65 -6.78 7.69
CA PRO A 15 -16.78 -7.38 8.71
C PRO A 15 -15.35 -6.84 8.72
N MET A 16 -14.86 -6.29 7.60
CA MET A 16 -13.49 -5.77 7.51
C MET A 16 -13.28 -4.54 8.41
N GLU A 17 -14.29 -3.69 8.55
CA GLU A 17 -14.22 -2.50 9.39
C GLU A 17 -14.02 -2.88 10.87
N ALA A 18 -14.77 -3.88 11.35
CA ALA A 18 -14.60 -4.41 12.71
C ALA A 18 -13.23 -5.09 12.89
N TYR A 19 -12.75 -5.81 11.88
CA TYR A 19 -11.42 -6.44 11.93
C TYR A 19 -10.28 -5.41 12.01
N TRP A 20 -10.30 -4.37 11.16
CA TRP A 20 -9.32 -3.29 11.21
C TRP A 20 -9.37 -2.53 12.54
N THR A 21 -10.57 -2.29 13.07
CA THR A 21 -10.73 -1.67 14.39
C THR A 21 -10.08 -2.53 15.48
N ALA A 22 -10.33 -3.83 15.48
CA ALA A 22 -9.73 -4.75 16.46
C ALA A 22 -8.19 -4.79 16.34
N LEU A 23 -7.65 -4.78 15.12
CA LEU A 23 -6.21 -4.67 14.89
C LEU A 23 -5.64 -3.35 15.42
N ALA A 24 -6.29 -2.22 15.11
CA ALA A 24 -5.85 -0.90 15.58
C ALA A 24 -5.81 -0.80 17.11
N LEU A 25 -6.74 -1.47 17.80
CA LEU A 25 -6.77 -1.54 19.27
C LEU A 25 -5.70 -2.48 19.87
N ASN A 26 -5.24 -3.48 19.11
CA ASN A 26 -4.26 -4.46 19.56
C ASN A 26 -2.79 -4.03 19.33
N ILE A 27 -2.56 -3.05 18.46
CA ILE A 27 -1.22 -2.51 18.20
C ILE A 27 -0.76 -1.78 19.47
N SER A 28 0.28 -2.30 20.13
CA SER A 28 0.88 -1.62 21.29
C SER A 28 1.50 -0.30 20.84
N LYS A 29 1.41 0.74 21.69
CA LYS A 29 2.06 2.04 21.43
C LYS A 29 3.57 1.95 21.20
N GLU A 30 4.21 0.85 21.62
CA GLU A 30 5.64 0.58 21.46
C GLU A 30 6.00 -0.16 20.17
N SER A 31 5.05 -0.84 19.51
CA SER A 31 5.28 -1.26 18.13
C SER A 31 5.23 -0.03 17.25
N GLU A 32 6.34 0.30 16.61
CA GLU A 32 6.45 1.43 15.67
C GLU A 32 5.18 1.48 14.81
N GLN A 33 4.41 2.56 14.87
CA GLN A 33 3.18 2.68 14.10
C GLN A 33 3.53 2.51 12.61
N VAL A 34 3.23 1.33 12.08
CA VAL A 34 3.74 0.83 10.81
C VAL A 34 2.91 1.34 9.64
N VAL A 35 1.59 1.26 9.81
CA VAL A 35 0.59 1.54 8.80
C VAL A 35 -0.18 2.76 9.27
N ASP A 36 -0.42 3.70 8.38
CA ASP A 36 -1.25 4.87 8.66
C ASP A 36 -2.72 4.56 8.41
N MET A 37 -3.01 3.87 7.30
CA MET A 37 -4.36 3.58 6.83
C MET A 37 -4.41 2.21 6.14
N ALA A 38 -5.51 1.47 6.33
CA ALA A 38 -5.92 0.41 5.41
C ALA A 38 -7.17 0.83 4.63
N PHE A 39 -7.31 0.35 3.41
CA PHE A 39 -8.42 0.70 2.53
C PHE A 39 -8.85 -0.47 1.65
N LEU A 40 -10.11 -0.42 1.19
CA LEU A 40 -10.68 -1.33 0.21
C LEU A 40 -11.62 -0.56 -0.71
N GLY A 41 -11.50 -0.81 -2.01
CA GLY A 41 -12.42 -0.36 -3.03
C GLY A 41 -13.07 -1.55 -3.72
N THR A 42 -14.35 -1.45 -4.05
CA THR A 42 -15.08 -2.46 -4.83
C THR A 42 -15.39 -1.94 -6.23
N ARG A 43 -15.67 -2.84 -7.16
CA ARG A 43 -16.06 -2.48 -8.53
C ARG A 43 -17.37 -1.67 -8.58
N ALA A 44 -18.28 -1.88 -7.62
CA ALA A 44 -19.55 -1.16 -7.56
C ALA A 44 -19.40 0.27 -6.98
N GLY A 45 -18.20 0.65 -6.55
CA GLY A 45 -17.89 1.99 -6.07
C GLY A 45 -17.97 2.19 -4.57
N LEU A 46 -18.04 1.11 -3.78
CA LEU A 46 -17.89 1.21 -2.33
C LEU A 46 -16.41 1.37 -1.96
N LEU A 47 -16.08 2.46 -1.25
CA LEU A 47 -14.81 2.67 -0.57
C LEU A 47 -14.98 2.43 0.94
N ARG A 48 -14.03 1.72 1.55
CA ARG A 48 -13.87 1.63 3.01
C ARG A 48 -12.44 1.97 3.37
N SER A 49 -12.23 2.70 4.46
CA SER A 49 -10.89 2.95 5.01
C SER A 49 -10.91 2.98 6.53
N SER A 50 -9.77 2.68 7.14
CA SER A 50 -9.56 2.75 8.58
C SER A 50 -8.18 3.29 8.88
N LEU A 51 -8.09 4.23 9.82
CA LEU A 51 -6.82 4.77 10.30
C LEU A 51 -6.27 3.90 11.43
N PHE A 52 -4.96 3.69 11.42
CA PHE A 52 -4.21 2.99 12.47
C PHE A 52 -3.36 3.96 13.31
N VAL A 53 -3.29 5.21 12.88
CA VAL A 53 -2.68 6.33 13.60
C VAL A 53 -3.73 7.42 13.84
N GLY A 54 -3.48 8.31 14.81
CA GLY A 54 -4.31 9.51 14.99
C GLY A 54 -4.36 10.32 13.69
N SER A 55 -5.50 10.94 13.38
CA SER A 55 -5.69 11.69 12.13
C SER A 55 -4.67 12.83 11.96
N GLU A 56 -4.12 13.34 13.06
CA GLU A 56 -3.06 14.33 13.08
C GLU A 56 -1.71 13.78 12.60
N LYS A 57 -1.48 12.48 12.73
CA LYS A 57 -0.22 11.77 12.41
C LYS A 57 -0.20 11.09 11.05
N VAL A 58 -1.33 11.06 10.33
CA VAL A 58 -1.40 10.49 8.98
C VAL A 58 -0.45 11.26 8.06
N SER A 59 0.48 10.54 7.44
CA SER A 59 1.51 11.13 6.59
C SER A 59 0.99 11.63 5.24
N ASP A 60 -0.06 11.01 4.70
CA ASP A 60 -0.74 11.46 3.48
C ASP A 60 -2.20 11.79 3.77
N ARG A 61 -2.50 13.08 3.91
CA ARG A 61 -3.87 13.56 4.12
C ARG A 61 -4.70 13.65 2.83
N LYS A 62 -4.07 13.44 1.66
CA LYS A 62 -4.70 13.48 0.33
C LYS A 62 -4.65 12.10 -0.32
N PHE A 63 -5.07 11.08 0.43
CA PHE A 63 -5.12 9.70 -0.04
C PHE A 63 -5.85 9.58 -1.38
N LEU A 64 -7.02 10.19 -1.47
CA LEU A 64 -7.74 10.43 -2.72
C LEU A 64 -7.34 11.80 -3.28
N THR A 65 -7.17 11.92 -4.60
CA THR A 65 -7.04 13.25 -5.21
C THR A 65 -8.37 14.02 -5.11
N PRO A 66 -8.38 15.35 -5.22
CA PRO A 66 -9.63 16.10 -5.29
C PRO A 66 -10.57 15.60 -6.41
N GLU A 67 -10.03 15.12 -7.54
CA GLU A 67 -10.84 14.50 -8.59
C GLU A 67 -11.43 13.15 -8.15
N ASP A 68 -10.65 12.33 -7.43
CA ASP A 68 -11.13 11.07 -6.86
C ASP A 68 -12.26 11.34 -5.85
N GLU A 69 -12.11 12.34 -4.97
CA GLU A 69 -13.15 12.71 -3.98
C GLU A 69 -14.44 13.22 -4.65
N ALA A 70 -14.31 13.96 -5.75
CA ALA A 70 -15.46 14.51 -6.47
C ALA A 70 -16.27 13.44 -7.21
N SER A 71 -15.66 12.29 -7.54
CA SER A 71 -16.27 11.27 -8.39
C SER A 71 -15.64 9.89 -8.18
N VAL A 72 -15.69 9.38 -6.95
CA VAL A 72 -15.08 8.08 -6.62
C VAL A 72 -15.75 6.97 -7.45
N PHE A 73 -14.96 6.22 -8.22
CA PHE A 73 -15.37 4.99 -8.91
C PHE A 73 -16.43 5.17 -10.02
N THR A 74 -16.23 6.10 -10.96
CA THR A 74 -16.94 6.06 -12.25
C THR A 74 -16.24 5.14 -13.25
N LEU A 75 -16.95 4.77 -14.32
CA LEU A 75 -16.52 3.82 -15.36
C LEU A 75 -15.13 4.14 -15.94
N ASP A 76 -14.73 5.41 -15.95
CA ASP A 76 -13.47 5.96 -16.45
C ASP A 76 -12.54 6.49 -15.35
N ARG A 77 -12.93 6.41 -14.07
CA ARG A 77 -12.32 7.22 -12.98
C ARG A 77 -12.22 6.46 -11.66
N PHE A 78 -11.73 5.21 -11.74
CA PHE A 78 -11.24 4.48 -10.58
C PHE A 78 -9.92 5.11 -10.09
N PRO A 79 -9.70 5.26 -8.77
CA PRO A 79 -8.42 5.71 -8.22
C PRO A 79 -7.26 4.88 -8.77
N LEU A 80 -6.10 5.52 -8.96
CA LEU A 80 -4.94 4.89 -9.61
C LEU A 80 -4.54 3.55 -8.94
N TRP A 81 -4.52 3.51 -7.60
CA TRP A 81 -4.20 2.30 -6.83
C TRP A 81 -5.17 1.15 -7.13
N TYR A 82 -6.45 1.43 -7.40
CA TYR A 82 -7.43 0.40 -7.73
C TYR A 82 -7.16 -0.16 -9.13
N ARG A 83 -6.93 0.72 -10.11
CA ARG A 83 -6.70 0.34 -11.51
C ARG A 83 -5.46 -0.54 -11.62
N GLN A 84 -4.34 -0.08 -11.08
CA GLN A 84 -3.10 -0.83 -11.11
C GLN A 84 -3.21 -2.16 -10.35
N ALA A 85 -3.81 -2.17 -9.15
CA ALA A 85 -4.01 -3.43 -8.44
C ALA A 85 -4.83 -4.44 -9.26
N SER A 86 -5.88 -3.98 -9.95
CA SER A 86 -6.80 -4.82 -10.74
C SER A 86 -6.18 -5.37 -12.03
N GLU A 87 -5.12 -4.74 -12.54
CA GLU A 87 -4.36 -5.19 -13.70
C GLU A 87 -3.32 -6.26 -13.36
N HIS A 88 -2.99 -6.42 -12.08
CA HIS A 88 -2.05 -7.41 -11.59
C HIS A 88 -2.75 -8.66 -11.00
N PRO A 89 -2.10 -9.83 -11.01
CA PRO A 89 -2.63 -11.02 -10.35
C PRO A 89 -2.92 -10.79 -8.86
N ALA A 90 -4.05 -11.29 -8.37
CA ALA A 90 -4.40 -11.21 -6.95
C ALA A 90 -3.29 -11.83 -6.08
N GLY A 91 -2.91 -11.13 -5.02
CA GLY A 91 -1.78 -11.49 -4.15
C GLY A 91 -0.44 -10.88 -4.57
N SER A 92 -0.33 -10.32 -5.79
CA SER A 92 0.79 -9.45 -6.16
C SER A 92 0.49 -8.01 -5.73
N PHE A 93 1.42 -7.39 -5.01
CA PHE A 93 1.28 -6.01 -4.56
C PHE A 93 1.91 -5.04 -5.57
N VAL A 94 1.17 -3.99 -5.89
CA VAL A 94 1.68 -2.80 -6.59
C VAL A 94 1.94 -1.71 -5.57
N PHE A 95 3.07 -1.04 -5.70
CA PHE A 95 3.55 0.00 -4.78
C PHE A 95 3.58 1.34 -5.50
N ASN A 96 2.90 2.35 -4.95
CA ASN A 96 2.94 3.72 -5.43
C ASN A 96 3.52 4.64 -4.37
N LEU A 97 4.49 5.46 -4.74
CA LEU A 97 5.03 6.51 -3.88
C LEU A 97 4.20 7.78 -4.02
N ARG A 98 4.01 8.48 -2.89
CA ARG A 98 3.44 9.82 -2.86
C ARG A 98 4.43 10.77 -2.20
N TRP A 99 4.72 11.85 -2.91
CA TRP A 99 5.60 12.92 -2.45
C TRP A 99 4.80 13.98 -1.72
N ALA A 100 5.40 14.57 -0.68
CA ALA A 100 4.79 15.72 -0.03
C ALA A 100 4.78 16.92 -1.00
N GLU A 101 3.66 17.63 -1.07
CA GLU A 101 3.54 18.86 -1.85
C GLU A 101 3.84 20.08 -0.96
N GLY A 102 4.90 20.84 -1.26
CA GLY A 102 5.19 22.09 -0.58
C GLY A 102 6.64 22.60 -0.79
N PRO A 103 6.91 23.89 -0.54
CA PRO A 103 8.24 24.46 -0.69
C PRO A 103 9.27 23.95 0.34
N GLU A 104 8.82 23.32 1.43
CA GLU A 104 9.67 22.72 2.48
C GLU A 104 9.81 21.19 2.38
N SER A 105 9.03 20.53 1.52
CA SER A 105 9.21 19.10 1.25
C SER A 105 10.38 18.95 0.30
N ALA A 106 11.50 18.45 0.81
CA ALA A 106 12.77 18.27 0.08
C ALA A 106 12.72 17.19 -1.01
N GLY A 107 11.60 17.06 -1.74
CA GLY A 107 11.45 16.10 -2.82
C GLY A 107 11.67 14.66 -2.38
N GLU A 108 11.25 14.29 -1.15
CA GLU A 108 11.33 12.91 -0.64
C GLU A 108 9.92 12.29 -0.51
N PRO A 109 9.73 11.01 -0.89
CA PRO A 109 8.42 10.39 -0.82
C PRO A 109 8.15 10.03 0.63
N MET A 110 7.05 10.55 1.19
CA MET A 110 6.76 10.28 2.61
C MET A 110 5.97 8.99 2.80
N VAL A 111 5.17 8.60 1.81
CA VAL A 111 4.21 7.51 1.93
C VAL A 111 4.30 6.58 0.73
N VAL A 112 4.23 5.29 1.00
CA VAL A 112 4.03 4.24 0.01
C VAL A 112 2.64 3.65 0.19
N THR A 113 1.91 3.56 -0.92
CA THR A 113 0.62 2.88 -1.04
C THR A 113 0.85 1.52 -1.65
N ALA A 114 0.65 0.46 -0.88
CA ALA A 114 0.73 -0.91 -1.36
C ALA A 114 -0.69 -1.45 -1.57
N SER A 115 -1.00 -1.95 -2.76
CA SER A 115 -2.35 -2.43 -3.10
C SER A 115 -2.31 -3.71 -3.93
N THR A 116 -3.33 -4.55 -3.78
CA THR A 116 -3.48 -5.80 -4.52
C THR A 116 -4.94 -6.06 -4.85
N ALA A 117 -5.19 -6.78 -5.95
CA ALA A 117 -6.53 -7.21 -6.31
C ALA A 117 -7.03 -8.32 -5.38
N VAL A 118 -8.34 -8.27 -5.10
CA VAL A 118 -9.10 -9.35 -4.48
C VAL A 118 -9.84 -10.09 -5.59
N ALA A 119 -9.41 -11.31 -5.87
CA ALA A 119 -10.06 -12.18 -6.84
C ALA A 119 -10.99 -13.19 -6.15
N VAL A 120 -12.14 -13.44 -6.76
CA VAL A 120 -13.10 -14.45 -6.33
C VAL A 120 -13.24 -15.49 -7.43
N THR A 121 -13.17 -16.78 -7.06
CA THR A 121 -13.32 -17.89 -7.99
C THR A 121 -14.59 -18.67 -7.67
N VAL A 122 -15.50 -18.76 -8.64
CA VAL A 122 -16.74 -19.55 -8.58
C VAL A 122 -16.78 -20.44 -9.81
N ASP A 123 -17.02 -21.74 -9.64
CA ASP A 123 -17.12 -22.71 -10.75
C ASP A 123 -15.96 -22.62 -11.76
N LYS A 124 -14.72 -22.50 -11.24
CA LYS A 124 -13.47 -22.33 -12.02
C LYS A 124 -13.38 -21.03 -12.83
N LYS A 125 -14.29 -20.08 -12.64
CA LYS A 125 -14.21 -18.74 -13.21
C LYS A 125 -13.74 -17.77 -12.14
N THR A 126 -12.69 -17.02 -12.45
CA THR A 126 -12.11 -16.03 -11.55
C THR A 126 -12.44 -14.63 -12.04
N ALA A 127 -12.85 -13.75 -11.14
CA ALA A 127 -13.09 -12.35 -11.40
C ALA A 127 -12.49 -11.47 -10.29
N ILE A 128 -12.06 -10.26 -10.64
CA ILE A 128 -11.66 -9.25 -9.65
C ILE A 128 -12.92 -8.65 -9.03
N ALA A 129 -13.05 -8.78 -7.72
CA ALA A 129 -14.18 -8.26 -6.95
C ALA A 129 -13.88 -6.90 -6.32
N ALA A 130 -12.63 -6.70 -5.91
CA ALA A 130 -12.20 -5.50 -5.18
C ALA A 130 -10.68 -5.29 -5.34
N ALA A 131 -10.18 -4.17 -4.85
CA ALA A 131 -8.77 -3.95 -4.54
C ALA A 131 -8.65 -3.52 -3.08
N VAL A 132 -7.61 -4.02 -2.40
CA VAL A 132 -7.34 -3.74 -0.98
C VAL A 132 -5.90 -3.30 -0.83
N GLY A 133 -5.62 -2.46 0.17
CA GLY A 133 -4.27 -1.98 0.39
C GLY A 133 -4.06 -1.26 1.71
N VAL A 134 -2.84 -0.79 1.87
CA VAL A 134 -2.37 -0.02 3.02
C VAL A 134 -1.52 1.16 2.58
N GLN A 135 -1.57 2.24 3.36
CA GLN A 135 -0.59 3.31 3.32
C GLN A 135 0.36 3.18 4.50
N MET A 136 1.65 3.29 4.25
CA MET A 136 2.69 3.27 5.28
C MET A 136 3.78 4.28 4.96
N LYS A 137 4.53 4.69 5.97
CA LYS A 137 5.69 5.57 5.77
C LYS A 137 6.76 4.87 4.94
N LEU A 138 7.37 5.57 4.01
CA LEU A 138 8.48 5.01 3.23
C LEU A 138 9.64 4.59 4.14
N GLU A 139 9.95 5.38 5.16
CA GLU A 139 10.96 5.06 6.17
C GLU A 139 10.74 3.69 6.82
N PHE A 140 9.48 3.31 7.04
CA PHE A 140 9.16 1.99 7.57
C PHE A 140 9.55 0.88 6.59
N LEU A 141 9.14 1.02 5.32
CA LEU A 141 9.45 0.06 4.27
C LEU A 141 10.97 -0.07 4.08
N GLN A 142 11.69 1.06 4.08
CA GLN A 142 13.15 1.10 4.01
C GLN A 142 13.80 0.35 5.17
N ARG A 143 13.38 0.62 6.42
CA ARG A 143 13.92 -0.07 7.60
C ARG A 143 13.69 -1.58 7.54
N LYS A 144 12.52 -2.02 7.06
CA LYS A 144 12.23 -3.45 6.87
C LYS A 144 13.08 -4.08 5.77
N PHE A 145 13.26 -3.39 4.64
CA PHE A 145 14.14 -3.85 3.58
C PHE A 145 15.56 -4.05 4.08
N TRP A 146 16.16 -3.03 4.71
CA TRP A 146 17.52 -3.13 5.24
C TRP A 146 17.65 -4.23 6.30
N ALA A 147 16.65 -4.38 7.18
CA ALA A 147 16.63 -5.48 8.15
C ALA A 147 16.57 -6.87 7.49
N ALA A 148 15.79 -7.03 6.42
CA ALA A 148 15.71 -8.28 5.69
C ALA A 148 17.03 -8.61 4.97
N THR A 149 17.72 -7.59 4.42
CA THR A 149 19.01 -7.79 3.74
C THR A 149 20.16 -8.18 4.67
N ARG A 150 19.98 -8.08 5.99
CA ARG A 150 20.93 -8.58 7.00
C ARG A 150 20.71 -10.06 7.37
N GLN A 151 19.58 -10.63 6.97
CA GLN A 151 19.19 -11.98 7.36
C GLN A 151 19.57 -12.95 6.24
N CYS A 152 20.52 -13.86 6.51
CA CYS A 152 20.82 -15.01 5.66
C CYS A 152 19.96 -16.21 6.06
N SER A 153 19.87 -17.20 5.18
CA SER A 153 19.18 -18.46 5.49
C SER A 153 19.76 -19.07 6.77
N THR A 154 18.92 -19.67 7.60
CA THR A 154 19.36 -20.33 8.85
C THR A 154 20.28 -21.54 8.60
N VAL A 155 20.45 -21.93 7.33
CA VAL A 155 21.24 -23.09 6.90
C VAL A 155 22.68 -22.69 6.56
N ASP A 156 22.93 -21.43 6.18
CA ASP A 156 24.21 -20.99 5.58
C ASP A 156 25.19 -20.30 6.54
N GLY A 157 24.89 -20.26 7.84
CA GLY A 157 25.73 -19.56 8.84
C GLY A 157 25.55 -18.03 8.83
N PRO A 158 26.41 -17.27 9.55
CA PRO A 158 26.31 -15.82 9.60
C PRO A 158 26.57 -15.20 8.21
N CYS A 159 25.76 -14.20 7.82
CA CYS A 159 25.97 -13.47 6.57
C CYS A 159 27.38 -12.89 6.52
N THR A 160 28.14 -13.25 5.50
CA THR A 160 29.45 -12.64 5.21
C THR A 160 29.35 -11.34 4.42
N GLN A 161 28.20 -11.07 3.81
CA GLN A 161 27.94 -9.88 3.00
C GLN A 161 26.49 -9.42 3.18
N SER A 162 26.27 -8.11 3.21
CA SER A 162 24.99 -7.45 3.39
C SER A 162 24.90 -6.16 2.59
N CYS A 163 23.69 -5.63 2.40
CA CYS A 163 23.50 -4.34 1.73
C CYS A 163 24.10 -3.13 2.48
N GLU A 164 24.54 -3.31 3.73
CA GLU A 164 25.31 -2.30 4.45
C GLU A 164 26.74 -2.18 3.93
N ASP A 165 27.28 -3.24 3.32
CA ASP A 165 28.63 -3.24 2.78
C ASP A 165 28.79 -2.25 1.62
N SER A 166 29.98 -1.67 1.51
CA SER A 166 30.27 -0.62 0.53
C SER A 166 30.43 -1.12 -0.91
N ASP A 167 30.62 -2.43 -1.07
CA ASP A 167 30.81 -3.11 -2.35
C ASP A 167 29.49 -3.56 -3.01
N LEU A 168 28.37 -3.49 -2.28
CA LEU A 168 27.04 -3.80 -2.80
C LEU A 168 26.19 -2.54 -2.97
N ASN A 169 25.46 -2.49 -4.08
CA ASN A 169 24.38 -1.53 -4.30
C ASN A 169 23.06 -2.30 -4.32
N CYS A 170 22.17 -1.97 -3.39
CA CYS A 170 20.91 -2.68 -3.20
C CYS A 170 19.74 -1.74 -3.45
N PHE A 171 18.76 -2.26 -4.19
CA PHE A 171 17.61 -1.49 -4.64
C PHE A 171 16.32 -2.27 -4.41
N VAL A 172 15.24 -1.55 -4.14
CA VAL A 172 13.87 -2.06 -4.33
C VAL A 172 13.31 -1.39 -5.57
N ILE A 173 12.90 -2.20 -6.54
CA ILE A 173 12.39 -1.72 -7.84
C ILE A 173 10.95 -2.20 -7.99
N ASP A 174 10.05 -1.32 -8.42
CA ASP A 174 8.66 -1.66 -8.68
C ASP A 174 8.49 -2.40 -10.02
N ASN A 175 7.24 -2.80 -10.33
CA ASN A 175 6.94 -3.51 -11.58
C ASN A 175 7.09 -2.64 -12.84
N ASN A 176 7.23 -1.32 -12.70
CA ASN A 176 7.43 -0.37 -13.80
C ASN A 176 8.91 0.01 -13.96
N GLY A 177 9.80 -0.51 -13.12
CA GLY A 177 11.24 -0.23 -13.18
C GLY A 177 11.70 0.98 -12.37
N PHE A 178 10.84 1.57 -11.53
CA PHE A 178 11.21 2.70 -10.67
C PHE A 178 11.92 2.22 -9.41
N ILE A 179 13.02 2.88 -9.06
CA ILE A 179 13.76 2.62 -7.82
C ILE A 179 13.01 3.27 -6.65
N LEU A 180 12.38 2.44 -5.82
CA LEU A 180 11.63 2.85 -4.63
C LEU A 180 12.53 3.06 -3.41
N ILE A 181 13.60 2.26 -3.29
CA ILE A 181 14.55 2.32 -2.19
C ILE A 181 15.96 2.17 -2.76
N SER A 182 16.84 3.09 -2.41
CA SER A 182 18.29 2.99 -2.60
C SER A 182 19.04 3.40 -1.33
N LYS A 183 20.31 2.99 -1.23
CA LYS A 183 21.27 3.47 -0.23
C LYS A 183 21.61 4.95 -0.43
N ARG A 184 21.59 5.44 -1.68
CA ARG A 184 21.81 6.85 -2.01
C ARG A 184 20.49 7.49 -2.40
N SER A 185 20.10 8.56 -1.70
CA SER A 185 18.84 9.27 -1.96
C SER A 185 18.73 9.78 -3.41
N GLN A 186 19.86 10.16 -4.03
CA GLN A 186 19.93 10.65 -5.41
C GLN A 186 19.66 9.59 -6.49
N GLU A 187 19.67 8.30 -6.14
CA GLU A 187 19.41 7.19 -7.06
C GLU A 187 17.94 6.71 -7.01
N SER A 188 17.12 7.26 -6.11
CA SER A 188 15.69 6.94 -6.05
C SER A 188 14.95 7.79 -7.07
N ASP A 189 14.11 7.17 -7.89
CA ASP A 189 13.42 7.87 -8.97
C ASP A 189 12.33 8.79 -8.42
N HIS A 190 12.29 10.03 -8.92
CA HIS A 190 11.19 10.97 -8.69
C HIS A 190 10.12 10.76 -9.78
N VAL A 191 9.01 10.11 -9.42
CA VAL A 191 7.82 10.01 -10.30
C VAL A 191 6.87 11.16 -10.04
#